data_AF-A0A9D4IK58-F1
#
_entry.id   AF-A0A9D4IK58-F1
#
_cell.length_a   1.000
_cell.length_b   1.000
_cell.length_c   1.000
_cell.angle_alpha   90.00
_cell.angle_beta   90.00
_cell.angle_gamma   90.00
#
_symmetry.space_group_name_H-M   'P 1'
#
loop_
_entity.id
_entity.type
_entity.pdbx_description
1 polymer ?
#
loop_
_entity_poly.entity_id
_entity_poly.type
_entity_poly.pdbx_seq_one_letter_code
_entity_poly.pdbx_strand_id
1 'polypeptide(L)'
;MKSLSLDGLSIQVENASADMWQTLHGLNIKSLNLCIRREVKHTESLSQALSSLTQLEMFSIEVKYCSPSLWDSLHGLNIKSLSLRMSLFVVKHKESLSQSLLSLAKMETLSIRVKEDSPDLWEALHGLSIKSLSLSIEWKRNLTESLSQSLLSFTQMDTLSISVKKDSPSLWGLCMV
;
A
#
# COMPACT_ATOMS: atom_id res chain seq x y z
N MET A 1 -31.24 -1.91 -14.37
CA MET A 1 -30.91 -1.29 -13.06
C MET A 1 -29.86 -0.23 -13.31
N LYS A 2 -30.07 1.02 -12.88
CA LYS A 2 -29.08 2.10 -13.01
C LYS A 2 -27.93 1.82 -12.05
N SER A 3 -26.73 1.54 -12.54
CA SER A 3 -25.55 1.48 -11.67
C SER A 3 -25.19 2.89 -11.24
N LEU A 4 -25.09 3.11 -9.93
CA LEU A 4 -24.55 4.34 -9.38
C LEU A 4 -23.05 4.34 -9.68
N SER A 5 -22.65 5.10 -10.70
CA SER A 5 -21.24 5.37 -10.97
C SER A 5 -20.79 6.48 -10.05
N LEU A 6 -19.89 6.15 -9.13
CA LEU A 6 -19.22 7.12 -8.26
C LEU A 6 -17.77 7.22 -8.73
N ASP A 7 -17.29 8.43 -9.00
CA ASP A 7 -15.90 8.65 -9.40
C ASP A 7 -14.92 8.20 -8.31
N GLY A 8 -15.34 8.24 -7.05
CA GLY A 8 -14.58 7.67 -5.94
C GLY A 8 -15.45 7.34 -4.73
N LEU A 9 -14.99 6.35 -3.97
CA LEU A 9 -15.54 5.95 -2.70
C LEU A 9 -14.45 6.00 -1.64
N SER A 10 -14.72 6.66 -0.51
CA SER A 10 -13.83 6.69 0.64
C SER A 10 -14.53 6.09 1.83
N ILE A 11 -13.94 5.05 2.42
CA ILE A 11 -14.48 4.36 3.58
C ILE A 11 -13.46 4.42 4.71
N GLN A 12 -13.92 4.86 5.89
CA GLN A 12 -13.15 4.80 7.11
C GLN A 12 -13.83 3.84 8.08
N VAL A 13 -13.10 2.81 8.51
CA VAL A 13 -13.60 1.80 9.45
C VAL A 13 -12.59 1.55 10.55
N GLU A 14 -13.11 1.26 11.74
CA GLU A 14 -12.25 0.87 12.85
C GLU A 14 -11.83 -0.60 12.75
N ASN A 15 -12.78 -1.48 12.39
CA ASN A 15 -12.56 -2.89 12.08
C ASN A 15 -13.25 -3.21 10.77
N ALA A 16 -12.53 -3.84 9.85
CA ALA A 16 -13.16 -4.33 8.63
C ALA A 16 -13.84 -5.69 8.88
N SER A 17 -15.10 -5.83 8.46
CA SER A 17 -15.91 -7.04 8.58
C SER A 17 -16.25 -7.62 7.20
N ALA A 18 -16.66 -8.89 7.15
CA ALA A 18 -17.14 -9.51 5.92
C ALA A 18 -18.32 -8.74 5.30
N ASP A 19 -19.27 -8.29 6.12
CA ASP A 19 -20.44 -7.53 5.66
C ASP A 19 -20.06 -6.20 4.99
N MET A 20 -19.02 -5.52 5.52
CA MET A 20 -18.49 -4.32 4.89
C MET A 20 -17.99 -4.62 3.48
N TRP A 21 -17.26 -5.73 3.29
CA TRP A 21 -16.77 -6.13 1.96
C TRP A 21 -17.90 -6.48 1.01
N GLN A 22 -18.99 -7.06 1.51
CA GLN A 22 -20.20 -7.29 0.71
C GLN A 22 -20.82 -6.00 0.18
N THR A 23 -20.70 -4.87 0.89
CA THR A 23 -21.21 -3.58 0.38
C THR A 23 -20.42 -3.03 -0.82
N LEU A 24 -19.19 -3.51 -1.02
CA LEU A 24 -18.37 -3.13 -2.18
C LEU A 24 -18.73 -3.95 -3.43
N HIS A 25 -19.37 -5.11 -3.26
CA HIS A 25 -19.68 -5.98 -4.39
C HIS A 25 -20.63 -5.31 -5.38
N GLY A 26 -20.25 -5.34 -6.66
CA GLY A 26 -21.06 -4.81 -7.74
C GLY A 26 -21.11 -3.27 -7.82
N LEU A 27 -20.30 -2.58 -7.01
CA LEU A 27 -20.12 -1.14 -7.17
C LEU A 27 -19.35 -0.84 -8.46
N ASN A 28 -19.74 0.25 -9.11
CA ASN A 28 -19.10 0.74 -10.33
C ASN A 28 -18.29 2.00 -10.03
N ILE A 29 -17.10 1.84 -9.46
CA ILE A 29 -16.24 2.94 -9.02
C ILE A 29 -14.86 2.90 -9.68
N LYS A 30 -14.28 4.09 -9.90
CA LYS A 30 -12.92 4.23 -10.44
C LYS A 30 -11.85 4.35 -9.36
N SER A 31 -12.22 4.90 -8.21
CA SER A 31 -11.30 5.11 -7.09
C SER A 31 -11.89 4.55 -5.80
N LEU A 32 -11.08 3.81 -5.04
CA LEU A 32 -11.42 3.33 -3.71
C LEU A 32 -10.33 3.71 -2.71
N ASN A 33 -10.73 4.43 -1.67
CA ASN A 33 -9.87 4.79 -0.55
C ASN A 33 -10.38 4.10 0.72
N LEU A 34 -9.57 3.22 1.30
CA LEU A 34 -9.87 2.52 2.55
C LEU A 34 -8.95 3.02 3.65
N CYS A 35 -9.53 3.45 4.77
CA CYS A 35 -8.80 3.79 5.99
C CYS A 35 -9.25 2.83 7.10
N ILE A 36 -8.37 1.89 7.47
CA ILE A 36 -8.65 0.82 8.42
C ILE A 36 -7.74 1.02 9.64
N ARG A 37 -8.34 1.42 10.77
CA ARG A 37 -7.55 1.84 11.96
C ARG A 37 -6.90 0.69 12.72
N ARG A 38 -7.39 -0.52 12.57
CA ARG A 38 -6.87 -1.71 13.26
C ARG A 38 -6.29 -2.71 12.26
N GLU A 39 -6.98 -3.82 12.06
CA GLU A 39 -6.53 -4.94 11.24
C GLU A 39 -7.57 -5.21 10.14
N VAL A 40 -7.07 -5.62 8.97
CA VAL A 40 -7.91 -6.14 7.90
C VAL A 40 -8.24 -7.60 8.21
N LYS A 41 -9.50 -7.87 8.52
CA LYS A 41 -10.02 -9.24 8.66
C LYS A 41 -10.82 -9.62 7.43
N HIS A 42 -11.01 -10.93 7.24
CA HIS A 42 -11.79 -11.49 6.13
C HIS A 42 -11.24 -11.06 4.76
N THR A 43 -9.93 -11.22 4.58
CA THR A 43 -9.22 -10.79 3.37
C THR A 43 -9.65 -11.53 2.11
N GLU A 44 -10.21 -12.74 2.24
CA GLU A 44 -10.86 -13.44 1.12
C GLU A 44 -12.08 -12.67 0.61
N SER A 45 -12.94 -12.19 1.52
CA SER A 45 -14.09 -11.35 1.16
C SER A 45 -13.64 -10.01 0.58
N LEU A 46 -12.53 -9.44 1.06
CA LEU A 46 -11.91 -8.28 0.44
C LEU A 46 -11.44 -8.58 -1.00
N SER A 47 -10.77 -9.71 -1.22
CA SER A 47 -10.32 -10.12 -2.56
C SER A 47 -11.49 -10.29 -3.54
N GLN A 48 -12.56 -10.94 -3.08
CA GLN A 48 -13.80 -11.09 -3.85
C GLN A 48 -14.44 -9.74 -4.16
N ALA A 49 -14.48 -8.84 -3.17
CA ALA A 49 -15.01 -7.50 -3.36
C ALA A 49 -14.19 -6.72 -4.38
N LEU A 50 -12.86 -6.65 -4.23
CA LEU A 50 -11.97 -5.92 -5.12
C LEU A 50 -11.98 -6.48 -6.55
N SER A 51 -12.02 -7.80 -6.72
CA SER A 51 -12.14 -8.43 -8.05
C SER A 51 -13.48 -8.14 -8.75
N SER A 52 -14.53 -7.84 -7.99
CA SER A 52 -15.81 -7.42 -8.56
C SER A 52 -15.82 -5.96 -9.07
N LEU A 53 -14.85 -5.13 -8.65
CA LEU A 53 -14.75 -3.73 -9.03
C LEU A 53 -14.05 -3.57 -10.39
N THR A 54 -14.73 -3.97 -11.46
CA THR A 54 -14.16 -4.03 -12.82
C THR A 54 -13.67 -2.70 -13.42
N GLN A 55 -14.11 -1.56 -12.87
CA GLN A 55 -13.69 -0.21 -13.30
C GLN A 55 -12.66 0.43 -12.36
N LEU A 56 -12.21 -0.29 -11.32
CA LEU A 56 -11.27 0.26 -10.35
C LEU A 56 -9.93 0.56 -11.03
N GLU A 57 -9.54 1.82 -11.04
CA GLU A 57 -8.24 2.26 -11.55
C GLU A 57 -7.29 2.65 -10.42
N MET A 58 -7.83 3.15 -9.30
CA MET A 58 -7.07 3.68 -8.18
C MET A 58 -7.50 3.02 -6.89
N PHE A 59 -6.54 2.42 -6.18
CA PHE A 59 -6.76 1.85 -4.87
C PHE A 59 -5.80 2.45 -3.85
N SER A 60 -6.34 3.07 -2.80
CA SER A 60 -5.56 3.53 -1.66
C SER A 60 -6.01 2.80 -0.41
N ILE A 61 -5.07 2.29 0.37
CA ILE A 61 -5.34 1.68 1.67
C ILE A 61 -4.37 2.20 2.73
N GLU A 62 -4.96 2.69 3.82
CA GLU A 62 -4.25 3.02 5.05
C GLU A 62 -4.58 1.98 6.12
N VAL A 63 -3.55 1.28 6.61
CA VAL A 63 -3.67 0.27 7.66
C VAL A 63 -2.66 0.51 8.77
N LYS A 64 -3.06 0.18 10.00
CA LYS A 64 -2.11 0.22 11.12
C LYS A 64 -1.12 -0.94 11.05
N TYR A 65 -1.61 -2.13 10.71
CA TYR A 65 -0.81 -3.35 10.56
C TYR A 65 -1.10 -3.98 9.19
N CYS A 66 -0.05 -4.32 8.45
CA CYS A 66 -0.18 -5.06 7.21
C CYS A 66 -0.01 -6.56 7.46
N SER A 67 -1.06 -7.34 7.24
CA SER A 67 -0.98 -8.80 7.27
C SER A 67 -0.59 -9.36 5.90
N PRO A 68 0.03 -10.55 5.82
CA PRO A 68 0.28 -11.22 4.55
C PRO A 68 -1.00 -11.41 3.74
N SER A 69 -2.09 -11.74 4.44
CA SER A 69 -3.40 -11.95 3.85
C SER A 69 -3.98 -10.72 3.16
N LEU A 70 -3.53 -9.50 3.51
CA LEU A 70 -3.90 -8.30 2.75
C LEU A 70 -3.28 -8.32 1.35
N TRP A 71 -2.04 -8.76 1.21
CA TRP A 71 -1.37 -8.85 -0.09
C TRP A 71 -2.02 -9.87 -0.99
N ASP A 72 -2.43 -11.01 -0.43
CA ASP A 72 -3.17 -12.03 -1.17
C ASP A 72 -4.49 -11.45 -1.73
N SER A 73 -5.12 -10.52 -1.01
CA SER A 73 -6.35 -9.86 -1.49
C SER A 73 -6.14 -8.90 -2.66
N LEU A 74 -4.91 -8.41 -2.86
CA LEU A 74 -4.56 -7.53 -3.97
C LEU A 74 -4.09 -8.29 -5.22
N HIS A 75 -3.86 -9.60 -5.08
CA HIS A 75 -3.33 -10.40 -6.16
C HIS A 75 -4.24 -10.38 -7.39
N GLY A 76 -3.67 -10.09 -8.56
CA GLY A 76 -4.37 -10.09 -9.84
C GLY A 76 -5.30 -8.90 -10.07
N LEU A 77 -5.24 -7.85 -9.25
CA LEU A 77 -6.03 -6.64 -9.48
C LEU A 77 -5.54 -5.87 -10.70
N ASN A 78 -6.51 -5.34 -11.46
CA ASN A 78 -6.26 -4.62 -12.70
C ASN A 78 -6.29 -3.09 -12.52
N ILE A 79 -5.46 -2.58 -11.60
CA ILE A 79 -5.42 -1.16 -11.22
C ILE A 79 -4.23 -0.43 -11.87
N LYS A 80 -4.35 0.88 -12.07
CA LYS A 80 -3.28 1.76 -12.56
C LYS A 80 -2.43 2.33 -11.42
N SER A 81 -3.07 2.64 -10.29
CA SER A 81 -2.41 3.29 -9.16
C SER A 81 -2.72 2.57 -7.85
N LEU A 82 -1.67 2.26 -7.11
CA LEU A 82 -1.74 1.71 -5.76
C LEU A 82 -1.09 2.67 -4.77
N SER A 83 -1.82 3.03 -3.71
CA SER A 83 -1.32 3.82 -2.59
C SER A 83 -1.46 3.04 -1.29
N LEU A 84 -0.36 2.87 -0.59
CA LEU A 84 -0.25 2.08 0.63
C LEU A 84 0.29 2.96 1.73
N ARG A 85 -0.46 3.11 2.83
CA ARG A 85 0.00 3.80 4.03
C ARG A 85 -0.04 2.86 5.22
N MET A 86 1.12 2.62 5.81
CA MET A 86 1.30 1.60 6.83
C MET A 86 1.98 2.18 8.06
N SER A 87 1.33 2.07 9.22
CA SER A 87 1.88 2.59 10.47
C SER A 87 2.91 1.66 11.12
N LEU A 88 2.72 0.34 11.03
CA LEU A 88 3.67 -0.63 11.55
C LEU A 88 3.86 -1.69 10.48
N PHE A 89 5.10 -1.80 9.99
CA PHE A 89 5.42 -2.68 8.89
C PHE A 89 6.14 -3.91 9.45
N VAL A 90 5.42 -5.02 9.54
CA VAL A 90 6.00 -6.33 9.85
C VAL A 90 5.71 -7.22 8.66
N VAL A 91 6.53 -7.15 7.61
CA VAL A 91 6.46 -8.16 6.57
C VAL A 91 7.10 -9.41 7.13
N LYS A 92 6.26 -10.35 7.56
CA LYS A 92 6.72 -11.70 7.89
C LYS A 92 7.01 -12.54 6.63
N HIS A 93 6.63 -12.05 5.44
CA HIS A 93 6.65 -12.83 4.19
C HIS A 93 6.86 -11.94 2.95
N LYS A 94 8.12 -11.58 2.67
CA LYS A 94 8.51 -10.75 1.51
C LYS A 94 8.07 -11.30 0.16
N GLU A 95 8.05 -12.64 0.04
CA GLU A 95 7.71 -13.33 -1.21
C GLU A 95 6.24 -13.11 -1.61
N SER A 96 5.31 -13.19 -0.66
CA SER A 96 3.89 -12.93 -0.91
C SER A 96 3.68 -11.49 -1.40
N LEU A 97 4.34 -10.51 -0.78
CA LEU A 97 4.29 -9.12 -1.23
C LEU A 97 4.84 -8.95 -2.66
N SER A 98 6.01 -9.52 -2.94
CA SER A 98 6.64 -9.42 -4.26
C SER A 98 5.74 -10.03 -5.35
N GLN A 99 5.20 -11.23 -5.11
CA GLN A 99 4.29 -11.89 -6.05
C GLN A 99 3.00 -11.09 -6.25
N SER A 100 2.38 -10.57 -5.17
CA SER A 100 1.20 -9.74 -5.28
C SER A 100 1.48 -8.47 -6.08
N LEU A 101 2.60 -7.77 -5.85
CA LEU A 101 2.93 -6.56 -6.61
C LEU A 101 3.22 -6.86 -8.09
N LEU A 102 3.92 -7.97 -8.39
CA LEU A 102 4.18 -8.42 -9.76
C LEU A 102 2.89 -8.84 -10.49
N SER A 103 1.88 -9.32 -9.76
CA SER A 103 0.59 -9.70 -10.35
C SER A 103 -0.28 -8.51 -10.78
N LEU A 104 0.07 -7.28 -10.39
CA LEU A 104 -0.66 -6.06 -10.72
C LEU A 104 -0.32 -5.61 -12.16
N ALA A 105 -0.89 -6.29 -13.14
CA ALA A 105 -0.50 -6.21 -14.55
C ALA A 105 -0.57 -4.81 -15.21
N LYS A 106 -1.34 -3.87 -14.65
CA LYS A 106 -1.48 -2.49 -15.19
C LYS A 106 -0.96 -1.41 -14.24
N MET A 107 -0.27 -1.79 -13.17
CA MET A 107 0.20 -0.81 -12.20
C MET A 107 1.26 0.09 -12.85
N GLU A 108 0.96 1.38 -12.94
CA GLU A 108 1.88 2.40 -13.44
C GLU A 108 2.46 3.22 -12.28
N THR A 109 1.67 3.41 -11.22
CA THR A 109 2.05 4.23 -10.06
C THR A 109 1.93 3.43 -8.77
N LEU A 110 3.01 3.47 -7.98
CA LEU A 110 3.05 2.93 -6.63
C LEU A 110 3.47 4.03 -5.66
N SER A 111 2.64 4.27 -4.64
CA SER A 111 2.96 5.16 -3.53
C SER A 111 2.95 4.38 -2.24
N ILE A 112 4.06 4.36 -1.52
CA ILE A 112 4.19 3.67 -0.23
C ILE A 112 4.65 4.65 0.83
N ARG A 113 3.89 4.73 1.92
CA ARG A 113 4.29 5.42 3.14
C ARG A 113 4.39 4.42 4.29
N VAL A 114 5.58 4.32 4.87
CA VAL A 114 5.86 3.49 6.04
C VAL A 114 6.39 4.34 7.19
N LYS A 115 6.07 3.97 8.43
CA LYS A 115 6.70 4.64 9.57
C LYS A 115 8.15 4.29 9.73
N GLU A 116 8.54 3.03 9.52
CA GLU A 116 9.89 2.56 9.80
C GLU A 116 10.52 1.94 8.54
N ASP A 117 11.86 1.92 8.49
CA ASP A 117 12.61 1.24 7.43
C ASP A 117 12.28 -0.26 7.42
N SER A 118 12.04 -0.83 6.23
CA SER A 118 11.76 -2.27 6.10
C SER A 118 12.53 -2.88 4.93
N PRO A 119 13.64 -3.59 5.22
CA PRO A 119 14.41 -4.31 4.20
C PRO A 119 13.55 -5.26 3.36
N ASP A 120 12.64 -5.99 4.01
CA ASP A 120 11.72 -6.92 3.34
C ASP A 120 10.77 -6.22 2.36
N LEU A 121 10.33 -4.99 2.66
CA LEU A 121 9.58 -4.18 1.71
C LEU A 121 10.44 -3.87 0.51
N TRP A 122 11.65 -3.35 0.75
CA TRP A 122 12.55 -2.94 -0.32
C TRP A 122 12.86 -4.11 -1.24
N GLU A 123 13.21 -5.28 -0.69
CA GLU A 123 13.44 -6.49 -1.47
C GLU A 123 12.20 -6.90 -2.27
N ALA A 124 11.00 -6.78 -1.71
CA ALA A 124 9.77 -7.12 -2.44
C ALA A 124 9.47 -6.14 -3.59
N LEU A 125 9.98 -4.91 -3.53
CA LEU A 125 9.90 -3.94 -4.63
C LEU A 125 10.91 -4.19 -5.75
N HIS A 126 11.91 -5.04 -5.51
CA HIS A 126 12.98 -5.30 -6.46
C HIS A 126 12.41 -5.90 -7.76
N GLY A 127 12.78 -5.31 -8.90
CA GLY A 127 12.37 -5.79 -10.23
C GLY A 127 10.95 -5.38 -10.65
N LEU A 128 10.25 -4.54 -9.88
CA LEU A 128 8.97 -3.99 -10.32
C LEU A 128 9.16 -3.04 -11.52
N SER A 129 8.32 -3.21 -12.53
CA SER A 129 8.29 -2.35 -13.72
C SER A 129 7.10 -1.39 -13.62
N ILE A 130 7.35 -0.20 -13.09
CA ILE A 130 6.35 0.86 -12.90
C ILE A 130 6.91 2.20 -13.39
N LYS A 131 6.02 3.10 -13.84
CA LYS A 131 6.41 4.44 -14.32
C LYS A 131 6.76 5.39 -13.17
N SER A 132 6.01 5.33 -12.07
CA SER A 132 6.18 6.25 -10.95
C SER A 132 6.21 5.52 -9.61
N LEU A 133 7.27 5.76 -8.83
CA LEU A 133 7.40 5.29 -7.46
C LEU A 133 7.53 6.49 -6.50
N SER A 134 6.67 6.52 -5.49
CA SER A 134 6.76 7.47 -4.38
C SER A 134 6.95 6.72 -3.06
N LEU A 135 8.08 6.94 -2.38
CA LEU A 135 8.39 6.34 -1.10
C LEU A 135 8.46 7.41 -0.01
N SER A 136 7.74 7.20 1.09
CA SER A 136 7.75 8.10 2.26
C SER A 136 8.04 7.29 3.52
N ILE A 137 9.14 7.61 4.20
CA ILE A 137 9.58 6.93 5.42
C ILE A 137 9.56 7.95 6.58
N GLU A 138 8.78 7.70 7.64
CA GLU A 138 8.59 8.70 8.72
C GLU A 138 9.66 8.65 9.84
N TRP A 139 10.26 7.50 10.10
CA TRP A 139 11.28 7.25 11.13
C TRP A 139 12.45 6.48 10.54
N LYS A 140 13.67 6.93 10.88
CA LYS A 140 14.91 6.35 10.38
C LYS A 140 15.97 6.29 11.46
N ARG A 141 16.49 5.09 11.74
CA ARG A 141 17.79 4.93 12.42
C ARG A 141 18.92 4.73 11.42
N ASN A 142 18.73 3.97 10.34
CA ASN A 142 19.65 3.83 9.21
C ASN A 142 18.84 3.46 7.95
N LEU A 143 19.13 4.04 6.78
CA LEU A 143 18.57 3.55 5.52
C LEU A 143 19.44 2.37 5.12
N THR A 144 18.82 1.26 4.79
CA THR A 144 19.52 0.01 4.50
C THR A 144 20.06 -0.02 3.07
N GLU A 145 21.14 -0.78 2.88
CA GLU A 145 21.70 -1.11 1.57
C GLU A 145 20.63 -1.75 0.66
N SER A 146 19.69 -2.50 1.23
CA SER A 146 18.53 -3.08 0.55
C SER A 146 17.71 -2.05 -0.22
N LEU A 147 17.46 -0.85 0.32
CA LEU A 147 16.76 0.20 -0.43
C LEU A 147 17.56 0.61 -1.67
N SER A 148 18.87 0.77 -1.52
CA SER A 148 19.75 1.18 -2.63
C SER A 148 19.76 0.13 -3.74
N GLN A 149 19.85 -1.16 -3.39
CA GLN A 149 19.79 -2.26 -4.33
C GLN A 149 18.43 -2.34 -5.05
N SER A 150 17.34 -2.17 -4.33
CA SER A 150 16.01 -2.14 -4.93
C SER A 150 15.83 -0.98 -5.89
N LEU A 151 16.32 0.21 -5.56
CA LEU A 151 16.27 1.37 -6.46
C LEU A 151 17.05 1.15 -7.76
N LEU A 152 18.18 0.43 -7.71
CA LEU A 152 18.97 0.09 -8.90
C LEU A 152 18.28 -0.91 -9.83
N SER A 153 17.29 -1.66 -9.32
CA SER A 153 16.58 -2.70 -10.08
C SER A 153 15.43 -2.16 -10.94
N PHE A 154 15.03 -0.89 -10.77
CA PHE A 154 13.97 -0.27 -11.56
C PHE A 154 14.51 0.17 -12.92
N THR A 155 14.14 -0.55 -13.97
CA THR A 155 14.66 -0.31 -15.33
C THR A 155 13.74 0.54 -16.22
N GLN A 156 12.50 0.81 -15.80
CA GLN A 156 11.47 1.51 -16.59
C GLN A 156 10.75 2.64 -15.84
N MET A 157 11.41 3.20 -14.83
CA MET A 157 10.81 4.23 -13.97
C MET A 157 11.12 5.63 -14.48
N ASP A 158 10.07 6.39 -14.80
CA ASP A 158 10.15 7.79 -15.24
C ASP A 158 10.32 8.74 -14.04
N THR A 159 9.69 8.42 -12.91
CA THR A 159 9.67 9.30 -11.74
C THR A 159 9.92 8.50 -10.46
N LEU A 160 10.95 8.93 -9.71
CA LEU A 160 11.25 8.47 -8.37
C LEU A 160 11.16 9.64 -7.39
N SER A 161 10.27 9.54 -6.41
CA SER A 161 10.20 10.48 -5.30
C SER A 161 10.46 9.75 -4.00
N ILE A 162 11.48 10.16 -3.25
CA ILE A 162 11.80 9.59 -1.95
C ILE A 162 11.80 10.71 -0.92
N SER A 163 10.91 10.61 0.05
CA SER A 163 10.83 11.51 1.19
C SER A 163 11.16 10.75 2.46
N VAL A 164 12.20 11.19 3.15
CA VAL A 164 12.57 10.64 4.46
C VAL A 164 12.33 11.74 5.48
N LYS A 165 11.29 11.57 6.29
CA LYS A 165 11.09 12.40 7.47
C LYS A 165 11.90 11.78 8.61
N LYS A 166 12.58 12.64 9.37
CA LYS A 166 13.20 12.25 10.63
C LYS A 166 12.48 13.03 11.72
N ASP A 167 11.50 12.42 12.37
CA ASP A 167 11.02 13.00 13.62
C ASP A 167 12.18 12.85 14.64
N SER A 168 12.83 13.96 14.95
CA SER A 168 13.78 14.04 16.07
C SER A 168 13.11 14.78 17.23
N PRO A 169 12.47 14.08 18.19
CA PRO A 169 12.12 14.72 19.47
C PRO A 169 13.32 14.88 20.41
N SER A 170 14.49 14.29 20.11
CA SER A 170 15.68 14.33 20.99
C SER A 170 16.53 15.60 20.84
N LEU A 171 15.88 16.77 20.94
CA LEU A 171 16.51 18.05 21.33
C LEU A 171 15.75 18.72 22.48
N TRP A 172 14.92 17.96 23.23
CA TRP A 172 14.40 18.43 24.52
C TRP A 172 15.22 17.82 25.64
N GLY A 173 16.36 18.45 25.92
CA GLY A 173 17.25 18.09 27.02
C GLY A 173 18.71 18.41 26.74
N LEU A 174 19.03 19.69 26.58
CA LEU A 174 20.26 20.35 27.06
C LEU A 174 20.23 21.83 26.63
N CYS A 175 19.44 22.61 27.35
CA CYS A 175 19.67 24.03 27.55
C CYS A 175 19.47 24.32 29.04
N MET A 176 20.47 25.00 29.61
CA MET A 176 20.67 25.43 31.01
C MET A 176 21.14 24.33 31.97
N VAL A 177 22.26 24.46 32.68
CA VAL A 177 23.09 25.63 33.08
C VAL A 177 24.55 25.40 32.75
#